data_AF-A0A067M5M0-F1
#
_entry.id   AF-A0A067M5M0-F1
#
_cell.length_a   1.000
_cell.length_b   1.000
_cell.length_c   1.000
_cell.angle_alpha   90.00
_cell.angle_beta   90.00
_cell.angle_gamma   90.00
#
_symmetry.space_group_name_H-M   'P 1'
#
loop_
_entity.id
_entity.type
_entity.pdbx_description
1 polymer ?
#
loop_
_entity_poly.entity_id
_entity_poly.type
_entity_poly.pdbx_seq_one_letter_code
_entity_poly.pdbx_strand_id
1 'polypeptide(L)'
;MTLPSRGGRIFPLAFFNELSMTRSQIHRSTLCIQAAAVKKAGLIEGFVQGWAQPTDACLDLVLADYKQRVRVMQTAHFAKYSPQIREKFSSATDGTISQRFKLILAKAPGFLGKESLGLTFNDKDFTLQKSLMIEKYKTTRAAPCPHGTQKADDSVVEMMSEVQAYFEVSHKRFIDSVALLVEFDFVRGLQSEIPNALIDSLDIGAAGAYARCI
;
A
#
# COMPACT_ATOMS: atom_id res chain seq x y z
N MET A 1 79.67 -19.06 4.38
CA MET A 1 79.77 -19.33 2.93
C MET A 1 78.59 -20.25 2.61
N THR A 2 77.59 -19.95 1.78
CA THR A 2 77.37 -19.00 0.68
C THR A 2 75.85 -18.98 0.45
N LEU A 3 75.25 -17.80 0.26
CA LEU A 3 73.87 -17.63 -0.21
C LEU A 3 73.79 -17.82 -1.74
N PRO A 4 72.68 -18.31 -2.30
CA PRO A 4 72.23 -17.94 -3.64
C PRO A 4 70.87 -17.20 -3.55
N SER A 5 70.85 -15.91 -3.85
CA SER A 5 70.57 -15.29 -5.16
C SER A 5 69.08 -15.33 -5.55
N ARG A 6 68.48 -14.13 -5.49
CA ARG A 6 67.13 -13.76 -5.92
C ARG A 6 66.87 -14.14 -7.40
N GLY A 7 65.82 -14.93 -7.64
CA GLY A 7 65.16 -15.06 -8.94
C GLY A 7 63.92 -14.16 -8.99
N GLY A 8 63.98 -13.11 -9.81
CA GLY A 8 62.85 -12.22 -10.07
C GLY A 8 61.73 -12.95 -10.81
N ARG A 9 60.50 -12.82 -10.30
CA ARG A 9 59.29 -13.13 -11.07
C ARG A 9 58.68 -11.82 -11.55
N ILE A 10 58.69 -11.66 -12.86
CA ILE A 10 57.93 -10.69 -13.62
C ILE A 10 56.45 -11.04 -13.42
N PHE A 11 55.71 -10.20 -12.70
CA PHE A 11 54.25 -10.25 -12.73
C PHE A 11 53.77 -9.62 -14.04
N PRO A 12 52.87 -10.27 -14.81
CA PRO A 12 52.28 -9.64 -15.96
C PRO A 12 51.36 -8.49 -15.52
N LEU A 13 51.73 -7.28 -15.92
CA LEU A 13 50.87 -6.09 -15.94
C LEU A 13 49.72 -6.34 -16.93
N ALA A 14 48.68 -7.03 -16.48
CA ALA A 14 47.43 -7.21 -17.21
C ALA A 14 46.23 -7.06 -16.26
N PHE A 15 46.27 -6.03 -15.41
CA PHE A 15 45.19 -5.71 -14.48
C PHE A 15 45.04 -4.19 -14.27
N PHE A 16 45.09 -3.41 -15.36
CA PHE A 16 44.72 -1.99 -15.33
C PHE A 16 44.33 -1.57 -16.75
N ASN A 17 43.15 -1.99 -17.22
CA ASN A 17 42.62 -1.49 -18.49
C ASN A 17 41.10 -1.25 -18.48
N GLU A 18 40.50 -1.02 -17.31
CA GLU A 18 39.04 -0.83 -17.19
C GLU A 18 38.59 0.46 -16.48
N LEU A 19 39.46 1.46 -16.33
CA LEU A 19 39.05 2.76 -15.76
C LEU A 19 39.59 3.94 -16.56
N SER A 20 39.14 4.08 -17.80
CA SER A 20 39.27 5.32 -18.56
C SER A 20 37.91 5.79 -19.09
N MET A 21 36.92 5.96 -18.19
CA MET A 21 35.76 6.78 -18.52
C MET A 21 36.16 8.25 -18.44
N THR A 22 36.00 8.97 -19.54
CA THR A 22 36.22 10.42 -19.59
C THR A 22 35.20 11.13 -18.69
N ARG A 23 35.58 12.29 -18.11
CA ARG A 23 34.69 13.12 -17.26
C ARG A 23 33.35 13.45 -17.95
N SER A 24 33.34 13.53 -19.28
CA SER A 24 32.15 13.70 -20.12
C SER A 24 31.24 12.46 -20.13
N GLN A 25 31.81 11.24 -20.17
CA GLN A 25 31.06 9.99 -20.08
C GLN A 25 30.47 9.77 -18.67
N ILE A 26 31.20 10.12 -17.62
CA ILE A 26 30.69 10.08 -16.24
C ILE A 26 29.49 11.00 -16.10
N HIS A 27 29.60 12.25 -16.56
CA HIS A 27 28.50 13.22 -16.47
C HIS A 27 27.25 12.79 -17.25
N ARG A 28 27.42 12.25 -18.47
CA ARG A 28 26.30 11.70 -19.24
C ARG A 28 25.65 10.49 -18.57
N SER A 29 26.45 9.58 -18.01
CA SER A 29 25.94 8.42 -17.28
C SER A 29 25.13 8.84 -16.05
N THR A 30 25.62 9.80 -15.26
CA THR A 30 24.87 10.34 -14.10
C THR A 30 23.55 10.99 -14.52
N LEU A 31 23.53 11.78 -15.59
CA LEU A 31 22.31 12.41 -16.10
C LEU A 31 21.27 11.37 -16.57
N CYS A 32 21.69 10.29 -17.23
CA CYS A 32 20.80 9.21 -17.64
C CYS A 32 20.20 8.45 -16.45
N ILE A 33 21.00 8.16 -15.42
CA ILE A 33 20.53 7.51 -14.18
C ILE A 33 19.49 8.39 -13.47
N GLN A 34 19.75 9.70 -13.38
CA GLN A 34 18.80 10.64 -12.79
C GLN A 34 17.49 10.72 -13.57
N ALA A 35 17.55 10.79 -14.91
CA ALA A 35 16.35 10.81 -15.74
C ALA A 35 15.51 9.53 -15.59
N ALA A 36 16.15 8.37 -15.53
CA ALA A 36 15.49 7.09 -15.28
C ALA A 36 14.82 7.03 -13.91
N ALA A 37 15.50 7.51 -12.86
CA ALA A 37 14.94 7.58 -11.51
C ALA A 37 13.72 8.51 -11.43
N VAL A 38 13.79 9.69 -12.05
CA VAL A 38 12.65 10.62 -12.13
C VAL A 38 11.47 10.00 -12.88
N LYS A 39 11.74 9.31 -14.00
CA LYS A 39 10.69 8.65 -14.77
C LYS A 39 10.03 7.52 -13.98
N LYS A 40 10.82 6.70 -13.28
CA LYS A 40 10.33 5.65 -12.38
C LYS A 40 9.45 6.23 -11.27
N ALA A 41 9.91 7.29 -10.60
CA ALA A 41 9.13 7.95 -9.56
C ALA A 41 7.78 8.46 -10.10
N GLY A 42 7.76 9.09 -11.27
CA GLY A 42 6.51 9.57 -11.89
C GLY A 42 5.56 8.43 -12.29
N LEU A 43 6.07 7.28 -12.73
CA LEU A 43 5.24 6.10 -12.99
C LEU A 43 4.63 5.54 -11.70
N ILE A 44 5.42 5.50 -10.63
CA ILE A 44 4.97 5.03 -9.32
C ILE A 44 3.90 5.95 -8.75
N GLU A 45 4.15 7.25 -8.77
CA GLU A 45 3.22 8.25 -8.26
C GLU A 45 1.89 8.21 -9.01
N GLY A 46 1.92 8.19 -10.34
CA GLY A 46 0.71 8.11 -11.16
C GLY A 46 -0.12 6.85 -10.90
N PHE A 47 0.53 5.72 -10.58
CA PHE A 47 -0.16 4.50 -10.21
C PHE A 47 -0.82 4.59 -8.83
N VAL A 48 -0.10 5.10 -7.82
CA VAL A 48 -0.61 5.25 -6.44
C VAL A 48 -1.77 6.25 -6.38
N GLN A 49 -1.74 7.32 -7.20
CA GLN A 49 -2.86 8.27 -7.31
C GLN A 49 -4.18 7.60 -7.73
N GLY A 50 -4.11 6.50 -8.49
CA GLY A 50 -5.28 5.72 -8.89
C GLY A 50 -5.94 4.92 -7.77
N TRP A 51 -5.34 4.84 -6.58
CA TRP A 51 -5.84 4.00 -5.49
C TRP A 51 -6.87 4.67 -4.58
N ALA A 52 -6.95 6.00 -4.58
CA ALA A 52 -7.88 6.73 -3.71
C ALA A 52 -9.34 6.33 -3.97
N GLN A 53 -9.78 6.36 -5.22
CA GLN A 53 -11.18 6.04 -5.56
C GLN A 53 -11.56 4.58 -5.22
N PRO A 54 -10.76 3.54 -5.58
CA PRO A 54 -11.03 2.17 -5.12
C PRO A 54 -11.05 2.02 -3.59
N THR A 55 -10.20 2.76 -2.88
CA THR A 55 -10.18 2.77 -1.41
C THR A 55 -11.49 3.29 -0.86
N ASP A 56 -11.93 4.46 -1.33
CA ASP A 56 -13.19 5.08 -0.88
C ASP A 56 -14.38 4.16 -1.18
N ALA A 57 -14.44 3.60 -2.39
CA ALA A 57 -15.50 2.66 -2.78
C ALA A 57 -15.51 1.39 -1.90
N CYS A 58 -14.33 0.86 -1.56
CA CYS A 58 -14.22 -0.29 -0.65
C CYS A 58 -14.72 0.05 0.76
N LEU A 59 -14.31 1.21 1.29
CA LEU A 59 -14.73 1.68 2.61
C LEU A 59 -16.24 1.93 2.66
N ASP A 60 -16.83 2.51 1.62
CA ASP A 60 -18.27 2.72 1.51
C ASP A 60 -19.05 1.40 1.52
N LEU A 61 -18.57 0.37 0.81
CA LEU A 61 -19.16 -0.97 0.84
C LEU A 61 -19.10 -1.59 2.23
N VAL A 62 -17.97 -1.47 2.92
CA VAL A 62 -17.80 -1.95 4.30
C VAL A 62 -18.77 -1.24 5.23
N LEU A 63 -18.92 0.09 5.12
CA LEU A 63 -19.88 0.86 5.92
C LEU A 63 -21.31 0.39 5.68
N ALA A 64 -21.70 0.24 4.41
CA ALA A 64 -23.04 -0.16 4.03
C ALA A 64 -23.39 -1.55 4.59
N ASP A 65 -22.49 -2.53 4.41
CA ASP A 65 -22.67 -3.88 4.94
C ASP A 65 -22.73 -3.88 6.48
N TYR A 66 -21.83 -3.16 7.14
CA TYR A 66 -21.82 -3.08 8.60
C TYR A 66 -23.11 -2.46 9.16
N LYS A 67 -23.55 -1.32 8.60
CA LYS A 67 -24.84 -0.69 8.98
C LYS A 67 -26.01 -1.64 8.78
N GLN A 68 -26.02 -2.37 7.67
CA GLN A 68 -27.09 -3.33 7.41
C GLN A 68 -27.12 -4.46 8.44
N ARG A 69 -25.96 -5.03 8.79
CA ARG A 69 -25.86 -6.07 9.83
C ARG A 69 -26.32 -5.56 11.19
N VAL A 70 -25.90 -4.35 11.56
CA VAL A 70 -26.33 -3.72 12.82
C VAL A 70 -27.84 -3.52 12.85
N ARG A 71 -28.46 -3.06 11.75
CA ARG A 71 -29.93 -2.88 11.67
C ARG A 71 -30.70 -4.19 11.80
N VAL A 72 -30.21 -5.26 11.16
CA VAL A 72 -30.81 -6.60 11.30
C VAL A 72 -30.75 -7.05 12.77
N MET A 73 -29.59 -6.91 13.40
CA MET A 73 -29.40 -7.25 14.82
C MET A 73 -30.30 -6.39 15.73
N GLN A 74 -30.35 -5.07 15.52
CA GLN A 74 -31.22 -4.15 16.26
C GLN A 74 -32.69 -4.58 16.16
N THR A 75 -33.16 -4.85 14.95
CA THR A 75 -34.55 -5.27 14.71
C THR A 75 -34.86 -6.56 15.44
N ALA A 76 -33.97 -7.56 15.38
CA ALA A 76 -34.17 -8.86 16.02
C ALA A 76 -34.15 -8.77 17.56
N HIS A 77 -33.20 -8.05 18.15
CA HIS A 77 -33.00 -8.05 19.60
C HIS A 77 -33.87 -7.02 20.33
N PHE A 78 -34.24 -5.91 19.66
CA PHE A 78 -34.96 -4.81 20.30
C PHE A 78 -36.44 -4.71 19.93
N ALA A 79 -36.97 -5.64 19.12
CA ALA A 79 -38.39 -5.66 18.71
C ALA A 79 -39.39 -5.55 19.87
N LYS A 80 -39.04 -6.07 21.05
CA LYS A 80 -39.89 -6.06 22.26
C LYS A 80 -39.97 -4.72 22.98
N TYR A 81 -39.08 -3.77 22.68
CA TYR A 81 -39.06 -2.47 23.34
C TYR A 81 -39.91 -1.44 22.61
N SER A 82 -40.27 -0.37 23.32
CA SER A 82 -41.06 0.73 22.77
C SER A 82 -40.41 1.32 21.51
N PRO A 83 -41.21 1.85 20.55
CA PRO A 83 -40.68 2.50 19.35
C PRO A 83 -39.66 3.61 19.67
N GLN A 84 -39.87 4.34 20.77
CA GLN A 84 -39.01 5.43 21.22
C GLN A 84 -37.62 4.93 21.65
N ILE A 85 -37.53 3.83 22.39
CA ILE A 85 -36.23 3.21 22.74
C ILE A 85 -35.52 2.73 21.49
N ARG A 86 -36.24 2.06 20.58
CA ARG A 86 -35.67 1.56 19.33
C ARG A 86 -35.10 2.68 18.48
N GLU A 87 -35.84 3.79 18.35
CA GLU A 87 -35.38 4.96 17.62
C GLU A 87 -34.14 5.59 18.24
N LYS A 88 -34.12 5.78 19.57
CA LYS A 88 -32.93 6.28 20.28
C LYS A 88 -31.72 5.38 20.08
N PHE A 89 -31.89 4.06 20.24
CA PHE A 89 -30.82 3.07 20.04
C PHE A 89 -30.27 3.13 18.61
N SER A 90 -31.15 3.11 17.60
CA SER A 90 -30.78 3.18 16.19
C SER A 90 -30.05 4.48 15.88
N SER A 91 -30.57 5.61 16.36
CA SER A 91 -29.97 6.93 16.15
C SER A 91 -28.56 7.03 16.76
N ALA A 92 -28.39 6.61 18.03
CA ALA A 92 -27.10 6.61 18.71
C ALA A 92 -26.07 5.70 18.00
N THR A 93 -26.50 4.51 17.58
CA THR A 93 -25.62 3.57 16.89
C THR A 93 -25.24 4.08 15.50
N ASP A 94 -26.21 4.52 14.69
CA ASP A 94 -25.96 5.03 13.33
C ASP A 94 -25.09 6.31 13.37
N GLY A 95 -25.29 7.16 14.38
CA GLY A 95 -24.47 8.34 14.65
C GLY A 95 -23.01 7.96 14.93
N THR A 96 -22.79 7.03 15.86
CA THR A 96 -21.45 6.53 16.22
C THR A 96 -20.75 5.89 15.02
N ILE A 97 -21.45 5.01 14.29
CA ILE A 97 -20.94 4.37 13.07
C ILE A 97 -20.51 5.42 12.04
N SER A 98 -21.37 6.41 11.78
CA SER A 98 -21.10 7.44 10.78
C SER A 98 -19.95 8.37 11.19
N GLN A 99 -19.85 8.71 12.47
CA GLN A 99 -18.75 9.50 13.00
C GLN A 99 -17.42 8.76 12.87
N ARG A 100 -17.37 7.49 13.31
CA ARG A 100 -16.15 6.68 13.21
C ARG A 100 -15.71 6.49 11.77
N PHE A 101 -16.66 6.27 10.86
CA PHE A 101 -16.36 6.15 9.45
C PHE A 101 -15.72 7.42 8.86
N LYS A 102 -16.21 8.61 9.24
CA LYS A 102 -15.58 9.88 8.84
C LYS A 102 -14.12 9.97 9.30
N LEU A 103 -13.82 9.51 10.51
CA LEU A 103 -12.43 9.48 11.01
C LEU A 103 -11.54 8.57 10.17
N ILE A 104 -12.08 7.45 9.68
CA ILE A 104 -11.33 6.50 8.86
C ILE A 104 -11.08 7.03 7.47
N LEU A 105 -12.10 7.63 6.83
CA LEU A 105 -11.92 8.33 5.56
C LEU A 105 -10.87 9.43 5.68
N ALA A 106 -10.85 10.18 6.78
CA ALA A 106 -9.83 11.21 7.02
C ALA A 106 -8.42 10.63 7.20
N LYS A 107 -8.29 9.41 7.72
CA LYS A 107 -7.00 8.70 7.86
C LYS A 107 -6.52 8.08 6.55
N ALA A 108 -7.43 7.75 5.64
CA ALA A 108 -7.09 6.97 4.45
C ALA A 108 -6.01 7.61 3.54
N PRO A 109 -6.05 8.92 3.25
CA PRO A 109 -5.00 9.58 2.50
C PRO A 109 -3.61 9.47 3.15
N GLY A 110 -3.55 9.39 4.48
CA GLY A 110 -2.30 9.35 5.23
C GLY A 110 -1.50 8.06 5.00
N PHE A 111 -2.17 6.93 4.71
CA PHE A 111 -1.45 5.69 4.37
C PHE A 111 -1.13 5.61 2.87
N LEU A 112 -2.03 6.08 2.00
CA LEU A 112 -1.77 6.17 0.55
C LEU A 112 -0.56 7.07 0.27
N GLY A 113 -0.44 8.18 1.00
CA GLY A 113 0.69 9.09 0.91
C GLY A 113 2.04 8.48 1.32
N LYS A 114 2.07 7.36 2.05
CA LYS A 114 3.34 6.66 2.35
C LYS A 114 3.89 5.89 1.15
N GLU A 115 3.01 5.49 0.24
CA GLU A 115 3.37 4.71 -0.95
C GLU A 115 3.85 5.60 -2.12
N SER A 116 3.66 6.92 -2.04
CA SER A 116 4.15 7.85 -3.07
C SER A 116 5.68 7.99 -3.11
N LEU A 117 6.37 7.57 -2.04
CA LEU A 117 7.82 7.68 -1.93
C LEU A 117 8.58 6.68 -2.81
N GLY A 118 7.91 5.66 -3.37
CA GLY A 118 8.58 4.65 -4.18
C GLY A 118 9.57 3.76 -3.40
N LEU A 119 9.46 3.76 -2.07
CA LEU A 119 10.34 3.02 -1.17
C LEU A 119 9.65 1.74 -0.69
N THR A 120 10.40 0.66 -0.59
CA THR A 120 9.91 -0.61 -0.06
C THR A 120 10.89 -1.14 0.98
N PHE A 121 10.38 -1.49 2.16
CA PHE A 121 11.15 -2.21 3.18
C PHE A 121 11.16 -3.73 2.92
N ASN A 122 10.36 -4.21 1.99
CA ASN A 122 10.26 -5.63 1.62
C ASN A 122 11.27 -5.96 0.52
N ASP A 123 12.56 -5.77 0.81
CA ASP A 123 13.64 -5.89 -0.17
C ASP A 123 13.72 -7.29 -0.80
N LYS A 124 13.47 -8.33 0.01
CA LYS A 124 13.44 -9.72 -0.46
C LYS A 124 12.35 -9.95 -1.52
N ASP A 125 11.12 -9.51 -1.25
CA ASP A 125 10.00 -9.66 -2.18
C ASP A 125 10.21 -8.82 -3.42
N PHE A 126 10.69 -7.58 -3.25
CA PHE A 126 11.00 -6.69 -4.36
C PHE A 126 12.04 -7.29 -5.28
N THR A 127 13.16 -7.79 -4.73
CA THR A 127 14.23 -8.42 -5.51
C THR A 127 13.72 -9.65 -6.25
N LEU A 128 12.95 -10.52 -5.57
CA LEU A 128 12.32 -11.68 -6.19
C LEU A 128 11.41 -11.28 -7.36
N GLN A 129 10.51 -10.33 -7.15
CA GLN A 129 9.60 -9.86 -8.21
C GLN A 129 10.36 -9.20 -9.37
N LYS A 130 11.41 -8.41 -9.08
CA LYS A 130 12.27 -7.79 -10.10
C LYS A 130 12.90 -8.85 -10.98
N SER A 131 13.50 -9.89 -10.38
CA SER A 131 14.13 -10.98 -11.12
C SER A 131 13.14 -11.72 -12.02
N LEU A 132 11.94 -12.02 -11.52
CA LEU A 132 10.88 -12.66 -12.29
C LEU A 132 10.43 -11.78 -13.49
N MET A 133 10.30 -10.47 -13.29
CA MET A 133 9.91 -9.56 -14.37
C MET A 133 11.01 -9.37 -15.42
N ILE A 134 12.28 -9.36 -15.01
CA ILE A 134 13.42 -9.33 -15.94
C ILE A 134 13.38 -10.55 -16.86
N GLU A 135 13.21 -11.74 -16.29
CA GLU A 135 13.15 -12.99 -17.05
C GLU A 135 11.97 -12.98 -18.04
N LYS A 136 10.78 -12.58 -17.55
CA LYS A 136 9.57 -12.45 -18.35
C LYS A 136 9.78 -11.50 -19.53
N TYR A 137 10.25 -10.29 -19.29
CA TYR A 137 10.43 -9.29 -20.34
C TYR A 137 11.54 -9.67 -21.32
N LYS A 138 12.64 -10.27 -20.87
CA LYS A 138 13.69 -10.79 -21.76
C LYS A 138 13.14 -11.87 -22.68
N THR A 139 12.32 -12.77 -22.15
CA THR A 139 11.67 -13.84 -22.93
C THR A 139 10.70 -13.25 -23.96
N THR A 140 9.84 -12.31 -23.57
CA THR A 140 8.92 -11.62 -24.49
C THR A 140 9.67 -10.85 -25.59
N ARG A 141 10.78 -10.19 -25.25
CA ARG A 141 11.62 -9.46 -26.20
C ARG A 141 12.38 -10.37 -27.17
N ALA A 142 12.66 -11.62 -26.77
CA ALA A 142 13.32 -12.59 -27.64
C ALA A 142 12.42 -12.99 -28.82
N ALA A 143 11.09 -12.95 -28.66
CA ALA A 143 10.13 -13.27 -29.70
C ALA A 143 10.29 -12.36 -30.96
N PRO A 144 9.98 -12.88 -32.17
CA PRO A 144 10.04 -12.09 -33.39
C PRO A 144 9.09 -10.89 -33.32
N CYS A 145 9.60 -9.68 -33.57
CA CYS A 145 8.76 -8.48 -33.62
C CYS A 145 8.06 -8.42 -34.99
N PRO A 146 6.71 -8.40 -35.05
CA PRO A 146 5.98 -8.51 -36.31
C PRO A 146 6.13 -7.30 -37.27
N HIS A 147 6.76 -6.21 -36.83
CA HIS A 147 6.82 -4.95 -37.59
C HIS A 147 8.26 -4.41 -37.77
N GLY A 148 9.29 -5.22 -37.54
CA GLY A 148 10.69 -4.77 -37.67
C GLY A 148 11.09 -3.66 -36.69
N THR A 149 10.28 -3.40 -35.66
CA THR A 149 10.56 -2.39 -34.64
C THR A 149 11.83 -2.75 -33.85
N GLN A 150 12.63 -1.74 -33.53
CA GLN A 150 13.83 -1.93 -32.71
C GLN A 150 13.44 -2.50 -31.34
N LYS A 151 14.16 -3.54 -30.91
CA LYS A 151 13.96 -4.15 -29.59
C LYS A 151 14.31 -3.15 -28.49
N ALA A 152 13.56 -3.16 -27.40
CA ALA A 152 13.84 -2.32 -26.24
C ALA A 152 15.23 -2.62 -25.65
N ASP A 153 15.94 -1.57 -25.24
CA ASP A 153 17.25 -1.67 -24.61
C ASP A 153 17.18 -2.39 -23.24
N ASP A 154 18.28 -2.99 -22.80
CA ASP A 154 18.38 -3.69 -21.51
C ASP A 154 18.08 -2.75 -20.33
N SER A 155 18.50 -1.48 -20.42
CA SER A 155 18.20 -0.48 -19.38
C SER A 155 16.70 -0.21 -19.22
N VAL A 156 15.94 -0.24 -20.33
CA VAL A 156 14.49 -0.07 -20.33
C VAL A 156 13.82 -1.31 -19.73
N VAL A 157 14.30 -2.51 -20.09
CA VAL A 157 13.80 -3.77 -19.51
C VAL A 157 14.00 -3.78 -18.00
N GLU A 158 15.17 -3.36 -17.51
CA GLU A 158 15.45 -3.29 -16.08
C GLU A 158 14.54 -2.27 -15.38
N MET A 159 14.41 -1.06 -15.91
CA MET A 159 13.52 -0.02 -15.36
C MET A 159 12.06 -0.51 -15.26
N MET A 160 11.54 -1.10 -16.33
CA MET A 160 10.17 -1.63 -16.36
C MET A 160 10.00 -2.76 -15.35
N SER A 161 11.01 -3.62 -15.18
CA SER A 161 10.99 -4.71 -14.20
C SER A 161 10.95 -4.18 -12.77
N GLU A 162 11.70 -3.12 -12.48
CA GLU A 162 11.67 -2.47 -11.16
C GLU A 162 10.33 -1.81 -10.86
N VAL A 163 9.74 -1.11 -11.84
CA VAL A 163 8.42 -0.48 -11.68
C VAL A 163 7.37 -1.56 -11.42
N GLN A 164 7.35 -2.63 -12.21
CA GLN A 164 6.41 -3.72 -12.01
C GLN A 164 6.61 -4.43 -10.67
N ALA A 165 7.86 -4.71 -10.29
CA ALA A 165 8.17 -5.31 -8.99
C ALA A 165 7.69 -4.44 -7.83
N TYR A 166 7.86 -3.11 -7.95
CA TYR A 166 7.33 -2.18 -6.96
C TYR A 166 5.81 -2.30 -6.85
N PHE A 167 5.09 -2.31 -7.98
CA PHE A 167 3.63 -2.42 -7.99
C PHE A 167 3.12 -3.69 -7.34
N GLU A 168 3.76 -4.84 -7.61
CA GLU A 168 3.36 -6.10 -7.00
C GLU A 168 3.49 -6.08 -5.47
N VAL A 169 4.59 -5.50 -4.97
CA VAL A 169 4.84 -5.45 -3.52
C VAL A 169 3.98 -4.38 -2.86
N SER A 170 3.85 -3.20 -3.47
CA SER A 170 3.04 -2.10 -2.93
C SER A 170 1.55 -2.46 -2.90
N HIS A 171 1.04 -3.16 -3.93
CA HIS A 171 -0.35 -3.60 -3.98
C HIS A 171 -0.70 -4.54 -2.82
N LYS A 172 0.20 -5.47 -2.47
CA LYS A 172 -0.01 -6.35 -1.29
C LYS A 172 -0.08 -5.54 0.01
N ARG A 173 0.87 -4.62 0.23
CA ARG A 173 0.85 -3.72 1.40
C ARG A 173 -0.40 -2.87 1.46
N PHE A 174 -0.85 -2.38 0.31
CA PHE A 174 -2.07 -1.58 0.20
C PHE A 174 -3.29 -2.36 0.69
N ILE A 175 -3.49 -3.58 0.19
CA ILE A 175 -4.60 -4.46 0.62
C ILE A 175 -4.53 -4.70 2.14
N ASP A 176 -3.36 -5.06 2.65
CA ASP A 176 -3.17 -5.32 4.08
C ASP A 176 -3.44 -4.07 4.92
N SER A 177 -3.00 -2.90 4.46
CA SER A 177 -3.20 -1.64 5.17
C SER A 177 -4.67 -1.24 5.24
N VAL A 178 -5.42 -1.38 4.14
CA VAL A 178 -6.86 -1.12 4.12
C VAL A 178 -7.59 -2.10 5.03
N ALA A 179 -7.24 -3.39 4.99
CA ALA A 179 -7.83 -4.40 5.86
C ALA A 179 -7.57 -4.09 7.35
N LEU A 180 -6.35 -3.68 7.71
CA LEU A 180 -6.00 -3.29 9.07
C LEU A 180 -6.75 -2.02 9.51
N LEU A 181 -6.90 -1.04 8.62
CA LEU A 181 -7.68 0.17 8.87
C LEU A 181 -9.14 -0.18 9.19
N VAL A 182 -9.74 -1.09 8.43
CA VAL A 182 -11.10 -1.57 8.70
C VAL A 182 -11.17 -2.33 10.02
N GLU A 183 -10.32 -3.34 10.23
CA GLU A 183 -10.38 -4.17 11.43
C GLU A 183 -10.11 -3.37 12.71
N PHE A 184 -8.99 -2.66 12.77
CA PHE A 184 -8.55 -1.99 14.00
C PHE A 184 -9.23 -0.64 14.21
N ASP A 185 -9.26 0.20 13.18
CA ASP A 185 -9.83 1.53 13.36
C ASP A 185 -11.35 1.52 13.25
N PHE A 186 -11.97 0.73 12.37
CA PHE A 186 -13.43 0.69 12.26
C PHE A 186 -14.04 -0.25 13.28
N VAL A 187 -13.83 -1.55 13.12
CA VAL A 187 -14.60 -2.57 13.86
C VAL A 187 -14.31 -2.50 15.35
N ARG A 188 -13.03 -2.55 15.74
CA ARG A 188 -12.65 -2.48 17.16
C ARG A 188 -12.95 -1.12 17.79
N GLY A 189 -12.81 -0.04 17.02
CA GLY A 189 -13.22 1.29 17.47
C GLY A 189 -14.72 1.37 17.78
N LEU A 190 -15.56 0.77 16.94
CA LEU A 190 -16.99 0.73 17.19
C LEU A 190 -17.36 -0.17 18.38
N GLN A 191 -16.66 -1.29 18.55
CA GLN A 191 -16.87 -2.18 19.70
C GLN A 191 -16.63 -1.47 21.04
N SER A 192 -15.69 -0.52 21.11
CA SER A 192 -15.43 0.26 22.32
C SER A 192 -16.32 1.49 22.47
N GLU A 193 -16.75 2.12 21.36
CA GLU A 193 -17.52 3.37 21.39
C GLU A 193 -19.03 3.17 21.52
N ILE A 194 -19.60 2.17 20.83
CA ILE A 194 -21.06 1.94 20.79
C ILE A 194 -21.65 1.73 22.20
N PRO A 195 -21.07 0.90 23.10
CA PRO A 195 -21.63 0.72 24.43
C PRO A 195 -21.76 2.03 25.22
N ASN A 196 -20.74 2.89 25.16
CA ASN A 196 -20.75 4.18 25.85
C ASN A 196 -21.80 5.12 25.24
N ALA A 197 -21.84 5.22 23.91
CA ALA A 197 -22.84 6.02 23.20
C ALA A 197 -24.29 5.59 23.52
N LEU A 198 -24.51 4.28 23.71
CA LEU A 198 -25.80 3.74 24.11
C LEU A 198 -26.16 4.07 25.56
N ILE A 199 -25.21 3.93 26.49
CA ILE A 199 -25.43 4.32 27.91
C ILE A 199 -25.82 5.79 28.00
N ASP A 200 -25.09 6.65 27.30
CA ASP A 200 -25.30 8.10 27.30
C ASP A 200 -26.65 8.46 26.64
N SER A 201 -26.98 7.87 25.49
CA SER A 201 -28.20 8.20 24.75
C SER A 201 -29.50 7.69 25.37
N LEU A 202 -29.44 6.56 26.08
CA LEU A 202 -30.59 5.94 26.74
C LEU A 202 -30.82 6.50 28.15
N ASP A 203 -29.93 7.34 28.66
CA ASP A 203 -29.96 7.92 30.01
C ASP A 203 -30.13 6.82 31.07
N ILE A 204 -29.39 5.71 30.93
CA ILE A 204 -29.47 4.56 31.84
C ILE A 204 -28.87 4.99 33.18
N GLY A 205 -29.73 5.37 34.13
CA GLY A 205 -29.35 5.90 35.44
C GLY A 205 -30.01 7.24 35.79
N ALA A 206 -30.65 7.90 34.82
CA ALA A 206 -31.43 9.11 35.09
C ALA A 206 -32.78 8.79 35.76
N ALA A 207 -33.33 9.76 36.50
CA ALA A 207 -34.66 9.65 37.08
C ALA A 207 -35.71 9.30 35.98
N GLY A 208 -36.55 8.30 36.26
CA GLY A 208 -37.56 7.82 35.31
C GLY A 208 -37.07 6.84 34.23
N ALA A 209 -35.84 6.31 34.31
CA ALA A 209 -35.36 5.29 33.36
C ALA A 209 -36.31 4.07 33.25
N TYR A 210 -36.82 3.57 34.38
CA TYR A 210 -37.77 2.45 34.40
C TYR A 210 -39.07 2.74 33.63
N ALA A 211 -39.59 3.96 33.69
CA ALA A 211 -40.82 4.34 33.00
C ALA A 211 -40.67 4.36 31.47
N ARG A 212 -39.44 4.41 30.96
CA ARG A 212 -39.15 4.40 29.51
C ARG A 212 -39.04 2.99 28.93
N CYS A 213 -38.74 2.00 29.77
CA CYS A 213 -38.51 0.61 29.37
C CYS A 213 -39.77 -0.21 29.07
N ILE A 214 -40.95 0.31 29.43
CA ILE A 214 -42.27 -0.32 29.29
C ILE A 214 -43.00 0.35 28.14
#